data_AF-A0A2V7FCS5-F1
#
_entry.id   AF-A0A2V7FCS5-F1
#
_cell.length_a   1.000
_cell.length_b   1.000
_cell.length_c   1.000
_cell.angle_alpha   90.00
_cell.angle_beta   90.00
_cell.angle_gamma   90.00
#
_symmetry.space_group_name_H-M   'P 1'
#
loop_
_entity.id
_entity.type
_entity.pdbx_description
1 polymer ?
#
loop_
_entity_poly.entity_id
_entity_poly.type
_entity_poly.pdbx_seq_one_letter_code
_entity_poly.pdbx_strand_id
1 'polypeptide(L)' 'MGAMELMAIAAEPALLDAVSPKPGDRVKLAVRQQDDQVVLLRIERLP' A
#
# COMPACT_ATOMS: atom_id res chain seq x y z
N MET A 1 15.12 14.63 6.61
CA MET A 1 15.03 13.67 5.50
C MET A 1 13.59 13.21 5.40
N GLY A 2 12.76 14.05 4.77
CA GLY A 2 11.31 13.84 4.69
C GLY A 2 10.98 12.83 3.61
N ALA A 3 9.97 12.00 3.85
CA ALA A 3 9.46 11.04 2.89
C ALA A 3 9.21 11.71 1.54
N MET A 4 10.06 11.42 0.56
CA MET A 4 9.90 11.84 -0.82
C MET A 4 10.32 10.67 -1.70
N GLU A 5 9.31 9.88 -2.05
CA GLU A 5 9.17 9.15 -3.32
C GLU A 5 7.72 8.64 -3.34
N LEU A 6 6.89 9.23 -4.19
CA LEU A 6 5.54 8.72 -4.44
C LEU A 6 5.70 7.48 -5.33
N MET A 7 5.20 6.34 -4.87
CA MET A 7 5.22 5.08 -5.61
C MET A 7 3.79 4.60 -5.84
N ALA A 8 3.51 4.19 -7.07
CA ALA A 8 2.26 3.51 -7.40
C ALA A 8 2.36 2.04 -6.96
N ILE A 9 1.36 1.58 -6.21
CA ILE A 9 1.24 0.18 -5.78
C ILE A 9 -0.11 -0.33 -6.31
N ALA A 10 -0.07 -1.35 -7.15
CA ALA A 10 -1.26 -2.03 -7.65
C ALA A 10 -1.82 -2.92 -6.54
N ALA A 11 -3.13 -2.88 -6.32
CA ALA A 11 -3.80 -3.63 -5.27
C ALA A 11 -5.13 -4.18 -5.77
N GLU A 12 -5.46 -5.40 -5.32
CA GLU A 12 -6.81 -5.93 -5.47
C GLU A 12 -7.77 -5.17 -4.53
N PRO A 13 -8.93 -4.69 -5.01
CA PRO A 13 -9.87 -3.92 -4.18
C PRO A 13 -10.24 -4.59 -2.85
N ALA A 14 -10.45 -5.91 -2.85
CA ALA A 14 -10.81 -6.67 -1.65
C ALA A 14 -9.77 -6.56 -0.52
N LEU A 15 -8.48 -6.37 -0.84
CA LEU A 15 -7.43 -6.15 0.17
C LEU A 15 -7.54 -4.78 0.83
N LEU A 16 -7.95 -3.76 0.06
CA LEU A 16 -8.13 -2.41 0.56
C LEU A 16 -9.42 -2.30 1.39
N ASP A 17 -10.50 -2.95 0.96
CA ASP A 17 -11.80 -2.91 1.64
C ASP A 17 -11.69 -3.37 3.10
N ALA A 18 -10.91 -4.42 3.35
CA ALA A 18 -10.68 -4.98 4.68
C ALA A 18 -10.05 -3.99 5.69
N VAL A 19 -9.29 -3.00 5.20
CA VAL A 19 -8.62 -1.98 6.04
C VAL A 19 -9.25 -0.59 5.88
N SER A 20 -9.99 -0.38 4.79
CA SER A 20 -10.62 0.87 4.39
C SER A 20 -9.69 2.08 4.61
N PRO A 21 -8.46 2.08 4.03
CA PRO A 21 -7.50 3.15 4.23
C PRO A 21 -8.02 4.47 3.64
N LYS A 22 -7.72 5.57 4.33
CA LYS A 22 -8.04 6.93 3.94
C LYS A 22 -6.76 7.69 3.60
N PRO A 23 -6.83 8.70 2.70
CA PRO A 23 -5.69 9.58 2.46
C PRO A 23 -5.16 10.18 3.77
N GLY A 24 -3.85 10.10 3.98
CA GLY A 24 -3.18 10.54 5.20
C GLY A 24 -3.01 9.45 6.28
N ASP A 25 -3.65 8.29 6.12
CA ASP A 25 -3.43 7.16 7.02
C ASP A 25 -2.00 6.64 6.93
N ARG A 26 -1.45 6.27 8.08
CA ARG A 26 -0.20 5.52 8.15
C ARG A 26 -0.53 4.03 8.07
N VAL A 27 0.04 3.38 7.07
CA VAL A 27 -0.16 1.95 6.82
C VAL A 27 1.17 1.26 6.62
N LYS A 28 1.24 -0.01 7.00
CA LYS A 28 2.33 -0.91 6.69
C LYS A 28 1.89 -1.79 5.52
N LEU A 29 2.72 -1.82 4.47
CA LEU A 29 2.44 -2.55 3.24
C LEU A 29 3.47 -3.66 3.08
N ALA A 30 3.01 -4.88 2.80
CA ALA A 30 3.85 -5.91 2.22
C ALA A 30 3.64 -5.87 0.71
N VAL A 31 4.70 -5.59 -0.03
CA VAL A 31 4.67 -5.44 -1.48
C VAL A 31 5.66 -6.38 -2.15
N ARG A 32 5.40 -6.71 -3.41
CA ARG A 32 6.33 -7.46 -4.26
C ARG A 32 6.42 -6.79 -5.62
N GLN A 33 7.60 -6.77 -6.21
CA GLN A 33 7.75 -6.37 -7.61
C GLN A 33 7.36 -7.54 -8.51
N GLN A 34 6.48 -7.26 -9.47
CA GLN A 34 6.02 -8.17 -10.49
C GLN A 34 6.04 -7.43 -11.82
N ASP A 35 6.94 -7.86 -12.71
CA ASP A 35 7.23 -7.18 -13.98
C ASP A 35 7.54 -5.68 -13.73
N ASP A 36 6.80 -4.80 -14.38
CA ASP A 36 6.95 -3.35 -14.26
C ASP A 36 6.10 -2.71 -13.15
N GLN A 37 5.45 -3.52 -12.30
CA GLN A 37 4.54 -3.05 -11.26
C GLN A 37 4.94 -3.54 -9.86
N VAL A 38 4.62 -2.73 -8.86
CA VAL A 38 4.69 -3.13 -7.45
C VAL A 38 3.29 -3.53 -7.01
N VAL A 39 3.11 -4.81 -6.65
CA VAL A 39 1.82 -5.38 -6.26
C VAL A 39 1.70 -5.50 -4.74
N LEU A 40 0.52 -5.18 -4.21
CA LEU A 40 0.18 -5.30 -2.80
C LEU A 40 -0.13 -6.76 -2.45
N LEU A 41 0.57 -7.28 -1.45
CA LEU A 41 0.30 -8.60 -0.88
C LEU A 41 -0.52 -8.51 0.42
N ARG A 42 -0.25 -7.49 1.24
CA ARG A 42 -0.91 -7.27 2.53
C ARG A 42 -0.83 -5.82 2.96
N ILE A 43 -1.87 -5.34 3.63
CA ILE A 43 -1.96 -4.00 4.22
C ILE A 43 -2.39 -4.10 5.68
N GLU A 44 -1.79 -3.28 6.53
CA GLU A 44 -2.14 -3.13 7.94
C GLU A 44 -2.13 -1.65 8.34
N ARG A 45 -3.10 -1.24 9.17
CA ARG A 45 -3.14 0.12 9.71
C ARG A 45 -2.16 0.24 10.89
N LEU A 46 -1.38 1.31 10.90
CA LEU A 46 -0.52 1.64 12.02
C LEU A 46 -1.27 2.54 13.02
N PRO A 47 -0.97 2.43 14.33
CA PRO A 47 -1.53 3.33 15.34
C PRO A 47 -1.05 4.78 15.18
#